data_AF-A0A4Y9MXG0-F1
#
_entry.id   AF-A0A4Y9MXG0-F1
#
_cell.length_a   1.000
_cell.length_b   1.000
_cell.length_c   1.000
_cell.angle_alpha   90.00
_cell.angle_beta   90.00
_cell.angle_gamma   90.00
#
_symmetry.space_group_name_H-M   'P 1'
#
loop_
_entity.id
_entity.type
_entity.pdbx_description
1 polymer ?
#
loop_
_entity_poly.entity_id
_entity_poly.type
_entity_poly.pdbx_seq_one_letter_code
_entity_poly.pdbx_strand_id
1 'polypeptide(L)' 'MRVEDLSGDDATVYRAVAELEGADDAPRLQDVARRAGLDLDPARAAVHRLLSSEPSLLHEVPDTSGTDLGPAYELAPRT' A
#
# COMPACT_ATOMS: atom_id res chain seq x y z
N MET A 1 12.49 7.50 3.85
CA MET A 1 12.66 6.03 4.00
C MET A 1 12.85 5.49 2.60
N ARG A 2 13.86 4.68 2.34
CA ARG A 2 14.02 4.05 1.03
C ARG A 2 13.48 2.63 1.06
N VAL A 3 13.18 2.08 -0.12
CA VAL A 3 12.70 0.69 -0.26
C VAL A 3 13.68 -0.31 0.37
N GLU A 4 14.98 -0.04 0.27
CA GLU A 4 16.05 -0.85 0.87
C GLU A 4 16.07 -0.81 2.42
N ASP A 5 15.47 0.20 3.03
CA ASP A 5 15.38 0.34 4.50
C ASP A 5 14.14 -0.35 5.08
N LEU A 6 13.26 -0.89 4.24
CA LEU A 6 12.00 -1.46 4.68
C LEU A 6 12.21 -2.76 5.47
N SER A 7 11.52 -2.86 6.59
CA SER A 7 11.48 -4.06 7.42
C SER A 7 10.10 -4.27 8.05
N GLY A 8 9.85 -5.47 8.58
CA GLY A 8 8.61 -5.81 9.27
C GLY A 8 7.35 -5.55 8.43
N ASP A 9 6.37 -4.93 9.07
CA ASP A 9 5.07 -4.63 8.46
C ASP A 9 5.20 -3.72 7.23
N ASP A 10 6.11 -2.74 7.26
CA ASP A 10 6.28 -1.79 6.16
C ASP A 10 6.79 -2.49 4.89
N ALA A 11 7.74 -3.42 5.03
CA ALA A 11 8.23 -4.23 3.91
C ALA A 11 7.15 -5.17 3.36
N THR A 12 6.33 -5.74 4.27
CA THR A 12 5.30 -6.70 3.90
C THR A 12 4.14 -6.02 3.18
N VAL A 13 3.71 -4.85 3.67
CA VAL A 13 2.71 -4.00 3.03
C VAL A 13 3.21 -3.49 1.67
N TYR A 14 4.44 -3.01 1.59
CA TYR A 14 5.03 -2.55 0.33
C TYR A 14 5.02 -3.65 -0.74
N ARG A 15 5.41 -4.88 -0.37
CA ARG A 15 5.37 -6.03 -1.28
C ARG A 15 3.94 -6.39 -1.67
N ALA A 16 3.00 -6.39 -0.72
CA ALA A 16 1.61 -6.71 -0.99
C ALA A 16 0.97 -5.74 -2.01
N VAL A 17 1.25 -4.44 -1.89
CA VAL A 17 0.81 -3.44 -2.87
C VAL A 17 1.42 -3.75 -4.25
N ALA A 18 2.74 -3.97 -4.32
CA ALA A 18 3.43 -4.28 -5.58
C ALA A 18 2.86 -5.52 -6.29
N GLU A 19 2.46 -6.54 -5.53
CA GLU A 19 1.90 -7.78 -6.05
C GLU A 19 0.46 -7.60 -6.52
N LEU A 20 -0.34 -6.78 -5.85
CA LEU A 20 -1.74 -6.50 -6.21
C LEU A 20 -1.84 -5.60 -7.44
N GLU A 21 -0.98 -4.57 -7.55
CA GLU A 21 -0.91 -3.74 -8.77
C GLU A 21 -0.62 -4.57 -10.02
N GLY A 22 0.25 -5.58 -9.91
CA GLY A 22 0.60 -6.46 -11.02
C GLY A 22 -0.51 -7.44 -11.43
N ALA A 23 -1.59 -7.52 -10.66
CA ALA A 23 -2.70 -8.45 -10.89
C ALA A 23 -3.93 -7.79 -11.53
N ASP A 24 -3.82 -6.55 -12.05
CA ASP A 24 -4.94 -5.73 -12.54
C ASP A 24 -6.01 -5.45 -11.46
N ASP A 25 -5.65 -5.57 -10.19
CA ASP A 25 -6.53 -5.32 -9.05
C ASP A 25 -6.19 -3.98 -8.40
N ALA A 26 -7.21 -3.25 -7.93
CA ALA A 26 -7.01 -1.96 -7.28
C ALA A 26 -6.60 -2.22 -5.81
N PRO A 27 -5.36 -1.94 -5.36
CA PRO A 27 -4.90 -2.41 -4.06
C PRO A 27 -5.57 -1.62 -2.92
N ARG A 28 -6.73 -2.08 -2.46
CA ARG A 28 -7.45 -1.47 -1.33
C ARG A 28 -6.84 -1.93 -0.01
N LEU A 29 -7.08 -1.17 1.06
CA LEU A 29 -6.51 -1.46 2.38
C LEU A 29 -6.79 -2.89 2.85
N GLN A 30 -8.01 -3.38 2.63
CA GLN A 30 -8.44 -4.73 3.03
C GLN A 30 -7.69 -5.83 2.26
N ASP A 31 -7.42 -5.62 0.98
CA ASP A 31 -6.74 -6.61 0.14
C ASP A 31 -5.24 -6.60 0.41
N VAL A 32 -4.68 -5.42 0.63
CA VAL A 32 -3.30 -5.24 1.11
C VAL A 32 -3.11 -5.92 2.46
N ALA A 33 -3.99 -5.68 3.44
CA ALA A 33 -3.91 -6.30 4.76
C ALA A 33 -4.01 -7.84 4.67
N ARG A 34 -4.98 -8.35 3.90
CA ARG A 34 -5.13 -9.79 3.64
C ARG A 34 -3.87 -10.38 3.01
N ARG A 35 -3.31 -9.71 1.99
CA ARG A 35 -2.13 -10.19 1.27
C ARG A 35 -0.85 -10.09 2.08
N ALA A 36 -0.75 -9.10 2.96
CA ALA A 36 0.33 -8.94 3.91
C ALA A 36 0.23 -9.88 5.13
N GLY A 37 -0.91 -10.55 5.32
CA GLY A 37 -1.15 -11.38 6.49
C GLY A 37 -1.26 -10.56 7.79
N LEU A 38 -1.72 -9.31 7.68
CA LEU A 38 -1.83 -8.37 8.80
C LEU A 38 -3.30 -8.07 9.10
N ASP A 39 -3.56 -7.69 10.35
CA ASP A 39 -4.82 -7.03 10.71
C ASP A 39 -4.91 -5.63 10.06
N LEU A 40 -6.13 -5.09 10.00
CA LEU A 40 -6.39 -3.84 9.29
C LEU A 40 -5.67 -2.63 9.90
N ASP A 41 -5.58 -2.57 11.23
CA ASP A 41 -4.92 -1.45 11.92
C ASP A 41 -3.39 -1.41 11.73
N PRO A 42 -2.63 -2.52 11.91
CA PRO A 42 -1.20 -2.51 11.59
C PRO A 42 -0.93 -2.25 10.11
N ALA A 43 -1.76 -2.80 9.20
CA ALA A 43 -1.67 -2.48 7.77
C ALA A 43 -1.90 -0.99 7.50
N ARG A 44 -2.91 -0.37 8.11
CA ARG A 44 -3.20 1.07 7.99
C ARG A 44 -2.02 1.91 8.48
N ALA A 45 -1.44 1.55 9.63
CA ALA A 45 -0.30 2.27 10.19
C ALA A 45 0.93 2.19 9.27
N ALA A 46 1.20 1.02 8.70
CA ALA A 46 2.29 0.82 7.74
C ALA A 46 2.08 1.61 6.44
N VAL A 47 0.87 1.53 5.85
CA VAL A 47 0.49 2.36 4.69
C VAL A 47 0.70 3.85 4.98
N HIS A 48 0.26 4.33 6.13
CA HIS A 48 0.41 5.75 6.49
C HIS A 48 1.88 6.18 6.60
N ARG A 49 2.76 5.32 7.15
CA ARG A 49 4.20 5.58 7.19
C ARG A 49 4.82 5.62 5.79
N LEU A 50 4.41 4.71 4.91
CA LEU A 50 4.91 4.64 3.54
C LEU A 50 4.45 5.86 2.71
N LEU A 51 3.21 6.31 2.87
CA LEU A 51 2.66 7.54 2.27
C LEU A 51 3.35 8.82 2.78
N SER A 52 3.77 8.81 4.04
CA SER A 52 4.38 9.97 4.70
C SER A 52 5.91 9.95 4.65
N SER A 53 6.50 8.99 3.94
CA SER A 53 7.95 8.89 3.82
C SER A 53 8.51 9.88 2.80
N GLU A 54 9.80 10.22 2.93
CA GLU A 54 10.50 11.04 1.95
C GLU A 54 11.66 10.23 1.31
N PRO A 55 11.65 9.99 -0.02
CA PRO A 55 10.51 10.20 -0.93
C PRO A 55 9.34 9.27 -0.58
N SER A 56 8.11 9.66 -0.95
CA SER A 56 6.94 8.80 -0.68
C SER A 56 7.08 7.50 -1.44
N LEU A 57 6.79 6.39 -0.76
CA LEU A 57 6.89 5.05 -1.35
C LEU A 57 5.54 4.55 -1.88
N LEU A 58 4.44 5.14 -1.42
CA LEU A 58 3.08 4.89 -1.89
C LEU A 58 2.38 6.21 -2.27
N HIS A 59 1.31 6.13 -3.04
CA HIS A 59 0.33 7.21 -3.16
C HIS A 59 -1.09 6.67 -3.10
N GLU A 60 -2.02 7.51 -2.64
CA GLU A 60 -3.45 7.20 -2.67
C GLU A 60 -4.01 7.57 -4.04
N VAL A 61 -4.74 6.62 -4.63
CA VAL A 61 -5.52 6.84 -5.84
C VAL A 61 -7.00 6.80 -5.45
N PRO A 62 -7.74 7.92 -5.62
CA PRO A 62 -9.15 7.96 -5.29
C PRO A 62 -9.90 6.93 -6.13
N ASP A 63 -10.80 6.18 -5.49
CA ASP A 63 -11.65 5.27 -6.21
C ASP A 63 -12.65 6.04 -7.08
N THR A 64 -12.52 5.88 -8.40
CA THR A 64 -13.44 6.47 -9.37
C THR A 64 -14.53 5.51 -9.79
N SER A 65 -14.50 4.25 -9.33
CA SER A 65 -15.48 3.22 -9.68
C SER A 65 -16.84 3.39 -9.00
N GLY A 66 -16.97 4.38 -8.10
CA GLY A 66 -18.21 4.68 -7.36
C GLY A 66 -18.51 3.67 -6.26
N THR A 67 -17.55 2.80 -5.92
CA THR A 67 -17.67 1.89 -4.78
C THR A 67 -17.20 2.61 -3.51
N ASP A 68 -17.95 2.49 -2.41
CA ASP A 68 -17.59 3.13 -1.13
C ASP A 68 -16.49 2.33 -0.39
N LEU A 69 -15.52 1.80 -1.14
CA LEU A 69 -14.47 0.90 -0.65
C LEU A 69 -13.18 1.63 -0.25
N GLY A 70 -13.17 2.96 -0.38
CA GLY A 70 -12.01 3.80 -0.08
C GLY A 70 -10.95 3.83 -1.19
N PRO A 71 -9.81 4.50 -0.97
CA PRO A 71 -8.78 4.66 -1.99
C PRO A 71 -8.08 3.34 -2.33
N ALA A 72 -7.46 3.29 -3.52
CA ALA A 72 -6.40 2.34 -3.82
C ALA A 72 -5.06 2.92 -3.39
N TYR A 73 -4.12 2.03 -3.08
CA TYR A 73 -2.74 2.38 -2.82
C TYR A 73 -1.88 1.89 -3.97
N GLU A 74 -1.07 2.78 -4.53
CA GLU A 74 -0.17 2.48 -5.63
C GLU A 74 1.28 2.80 -5.24
N LEU A 75 2.23 2.06 -5.83
CA LEU A 75 3.65 2.32 -5.65
C LEU A 75 4.03 3.66 -6.29
N ALA A 76 4.76 4.47 -5.54
CA ALA A 76 5.31 5.69 -6.12
C ALA A 76 6.27 5.35 -7.28
N PRO A 77 6.23 6.12 -8.39
CA PRO A 77 7.09 5.89 -9.53
C PRO A 77 8.56 5.95 -9.12
N ARG A 78 9.30 4.88 -9.41
CA ARG A 78 10.74 4.79 -9.15
C ARG A 78 11.47 5.53 -10.27
N THR A 79 11.78 6.81 -10.08
CA THR A 79 12.66 7.60 -10.95
C THR A 79 14.11 7.17 -10.84
#